data_AF-A0A3A3GL07-F1
#
_entry.id   AF-A0A3A3GL07-F1
#
_cell.length_a   1.000
_cell.length_b   1.000
_cell.length_c   1.000
_cell.angle_alpha   90.00
_cell.angle_beta   90.00
_cell.angle_gamma   90.00
#
_symmetry.space_group_name_H-M   'P 1'
#
loop_
_entity.id
_entity.type
_entity.pdbx_description
1 polymer ?
#
loop_
_entity_poly.entity_id
_entity_poly.type
_entity_poly.pdbx_seq_one_letter_code
_entity_poly.pdbx_strand_id
1 'polypeptide(L)'
;MSIQQTSSKETKGQGTGVEIEVEEVVDVDIDISSQKGDSLDGPTAINLLGDLIGKSTVNTFKAMHSKSKMDNVAIFVDYDNVYWSLTQNHSHNPNHLEPEKNLFDQLWNRYGKDKVRTFRAYADFEKIKTDLTSLQKKRVQIRHVYSNGKDVDQRKNSSDIELCIDAIEHTYKDPNTTCYVIVTADSDMIPVISRLVYKGIRVELYYTSDSAPKHVDITTYPHYSEDLLKFLNVDVKIYEVEGHIDNALLIINSWHAQYKETERYLGAKYLKEQFAKSFGLPTKQASELLERLEIKKLITTGTKHLSNGEAKKSIILSQAGKVRIAPVYTAVQTP
;
A
#
# COMPACT_ATOMS: atom_id res chain seq x y z
N MET A 1 -28.71 22.48 -66.61
CA MET A 1 -28.14 22.91 -65.31
C MET A 1 -26.72 22.36 -65.26
N SER A 2 -25.76 23.13 -65.74
CA SER A 2 -25.01 24.18 -65.02
C SER A 2 -24.02 23.62 -63.98
N ILE A 3 -22.73 23.85 -64.32
CA ILE A 3 -21.55 24.09 -63.44
C ILE A 3 -20.89 22.79 -62.93
N GLN A 4 -19.82 22.22 -63.53
CA GLN A 4 -18.38 22.65 -63.61
C GLN A 4 -17.80 23.01 -62.22
N GLN A 5 -16.59 22.66 -61.76
CA GLN A 5 -15.36 22.12 -62.32
C GLN A 5 -14.37 21.95 -61.14
N THR A 6 -13.42 20.99 -61.27
CA THR A 6 -11.96 21.08 -60.91
C THR A 6 -11.57 21.30 -59.42
N SER A 7 -10.38 20.99 -58.90
CA SER A 7 -9.09 20.50 -59.41
C SER A 7 -8.23 20.12 -58.19
N SER A 8 -7.51 18.99 -58.29
CA SER A 8 -6.06 18.83 -58.10
C SER A 8 -5.28 19.79 -57.16
N LYS A 9 -4.47 19.20 -56.26
CA LYS A 9 -2.98 19.23 -56.28
C LYS A 9 -2.42 18.71 -54.94
N GLU A 10 -1.86 17.50 -54.95
CA GLU A 10 -0.73 17.15 -54.10
C GLU A 10 0.55 17.61 -54.78
N THR A 11 1.35 18.41 -54.09
CA THR A 11 2.68 18.84 -54.52
C THR A 11 3.74 18.37 -53.54
N LYS A 12 4.72 17.64 -54.09
CA LYS A 12 6.10 17.36 -53.66
C LYS A 12 6.79 18.60 -53.05
N GLY A 13 7.86 18.55 -52.25
CA GLY A 13 8.85 17.55 -51.87
C GLY A 13 9.72 18.15 -50.73
N GLN A 14 10.62 17.44 -50.07
CA GLN A 14 12.01 17.19 -50.50
C GLN A 14 12.65 16.21 -49.50
N GLY A 15 13.49 15.31 -50.00
CA GLY A 15 14.17 14.30 -49.20
C GLY A 15 15.36 14.85 -48.40
N THR A 16 15.72 14.09 -47.37
CA THR A 16 17.12 13.81 -47.00
C THR A 16 17.17 12.34 -46.60
N GLY A 17 18.08 11.58 -47.22
CA GLY A 17 18.32 10.19 -46.88
C GLY A 17 19.03 10.09 -45.53
N VAL A 18 18.63 9.10 -44.75
CA VAL A 18 19.49 8.47 -43.74
C VAL A 18 19.36 6.98 -44.01
N GLU A 19 20.47 6.39 -44.47
CA GLU A 19 20.64 4.94 -44.56
C GLU A 19 20.43 4.35 -43.16
N ILE A 20 19.51 3.40 -43.05
CA ILE A 20 19.42 2.55 -41.87
C ILE A 20 20.41 1.42 -42.14
N GLU A 21 21.57 1.48 -41.49
CA GLU A 21 22.41 0.30 -41.31
C GLU A 21 21.60 -0.73 -40.53
N VAL A 22 21.18 -1.78 -41.23
CA VAL A 22 20.64 -2.99 -40.62
C VAL A 22 21.85 -3.76 -40.12
N GLU A 23 22.11 -3.74 -38.81
CA GLU A 23 23.07 -4.67 -38.20
C GLU A 23 22.57 -6.10 -38.47
N GLU A 24 23.33 -6.83 -39.29
CA GLU A 24 23.19 -8.26 -39.48
C GLU A 24 23.38 -8.96 -38.12
N VAL A 25 22.31 -9.59 -37.65
CA VAL A 25 22.39 -10.57 -36.55
C VAL A 25 23.12 -11.77 -37.13
N VAL A 26 24.39 -11.92 -36.77
CA VAL A 26 25.17 -13.12 -37.09
C VAL A 26 24.69 -14.24 -36.18
N ASP A 27 23.77 -15.06 -36.68
CA ASP A 27 23.49 -16.37 -36.09
C ASP A 27 24.74 -17.25 -36.28
N VAL A 28 25.44 -17.52 -35.19
CA VAL A 28 26.52 -18.50 -35.16
C VAL A 28 25.89 -19.87 -34.98
N ASP A 29 25.61 -20.53 -36.10
CA ASP A 29 25.33 -21.96 -36.13
C ASP A 29 26.59 -22.73 -35.71
N ILE A 30 26.57 -23.30 -34.51
CA ILE A 30 27.59 -24.25 -34.06
C ILE A 30 27.24 -25.62 -34.66
N ASP A 31 27.82 -25.90 -35.82
CA ASP A 31 27.75 -27.23 -36.45
C ASP A 31 28.60 -28.22 -35.65
N ILE A 32 27.94 -29.04 -34.81
CA ILE A 32 28.56 -30.20 -34.17
C ILE A 32 28.46 -31.38 -35.15
N SER A 33 29.28 -31.33 -36.20
CA SER A 33 29.50 -32.49 -37.05
C SER A 33 30.48 -33.45 -36.36
N SER A 34 29.94 -34.61 -36.00
CA SER A 34 30.67 -35.75 -35.45
C SER A 34 31.69 -36.29 -36.46
N GLN A 35 32.98 -36.20 -36.16
CA GLN A 35 34.00 -37.07 -36.75
C GLN A 35 34.56 -38.03 -35.71
N LYS A 36 34.28 -39.32 -35.92
CA LYS A 36 34.98 -40.45 -35.31
C LYS A 36 36.37 -40.58 -35.94
N GLY A 37 37.40 -40.78 -35.13
CA GLY A 37 38.74 -41.18 -35.60
C GLY A 37 39.81 -41.17 -34.51
N ASP A 38 39.89 -42.29 -33.79
CA ASP A 38 41.06 -42.91 -33.12
C ASP A 38 42.20 -42.07 -32.47
N SER A 39 42.20 -42.16 -31.14
CA SER A 39 43.30 -42.64 -30.28
C SER A 39 44.51 -41.75 -29.91
N LEU A 40 44.78 -41.81 -28.59
CA LEU A 40 46.03 -41.65 -27.84
C LEU A 40 46.40 -40.28 -27.22
N ASP A 41 46.40 -40.33 -25.88
CA ASP A 41 47.31 -39.69 -24.90
C ASP A 41 47.09 -38.24 -24.39
N GLY A 42 46.66 -38.18 -23.12
CA GLY A 42 47.01 -37.15 -22.12
C GLY A 42 45.93 -36.09 -21.83
N PRO A 43 45.64 -35.75 -20.55
CA PRO A 43 44.80 -34.60 -20.23
C PRO A 43 45.60 -33.32 -20.55
N THR A 44 45.40 -32.77 -21.74
CA THR A 44 46.07 -31.55 -22.18
C THR A 44 45.63 -30.38 -21.29
N ALA A 45 46.60 -29.70 -20.66
CA ALA A 45 46.40 -28.53 -19.80
C ALA A 45 45.53 -27.41 -20.43
N ILE A 46 45.37 -27.44 -21.75
CA ILE A 46 44.55 -26.55 -22.56
C ILE A 46 43.03 -26.73 -22.28
N ASN A 47 42.55 -27.95 -22.04
CA ASN A 47 41.14 -28.19 -21.70
C ASN A 47 40.80 -27.78 -20.25
N LEU A 48 41.76 -27.91 -19.33
CA LEU A 48 41.59 -27.50 -17.94
C LEU A 48 41.56 -25.97 -17.81
N LEU A 49 42.41 -25.25 -18.58
CA LEU A 49 42.43 -23.78 -18.63
C LEU A 49 41.17 -23.21 -19.28
N GLY A 50 40.66 -23.81 -20.37
CA GLY A 50 39.40 -23.41 -21.01
C GLY A 50 38.19 -23.51 -20.07
N ASP A 51 38.11 -24.61 -19.32
CA ASP A 51 37.04 -24.83 -18.33
C ASP A 51 37.17 -23.93 -17.09
N LEU A 52 38.40 -23.65 -16.63
CA LEU A 52 38.66 -22.75 -15.50
C LEU A 52 38.38 -21.28 -15.85
N ILE A 53 38.72 -20.84 -17.06
CA ILE A 53 38.42 -19.47 -17.54
C ILE A 53 36.92 -19.32 -17.80
N GLY A 54 36.26 -20.31 -18.43
CA GLY A 54 34.83 -20.28 -18.69
C GLY A 54 33.99 -20.28 -17.41
N LYS A 55 34.28 -21.17 -16.46
CA LYS A 55 33.52 -21.25 -15.19
C LYS A 55 33.81 -20.07 -14.27
N SER A 56 35.06 -19.58 -14.17
CA SER A 56 35.38 -18.40 -13.35
C SER A 56 34.85 -17.11 -13.95
N THR A 57 34.88 -16.94 -15.28
CA THR A 57 34.32 -15.75 -15.94
C THR A 57 32.80 -15.76 -15.89
N VAL A 58 32.15 -16.89 -16.17
CA VAL A 58 30.68 -17.02 -16.04
C VAL A 58 30.23 -16.88 -14.59
N ASN A 59 30.95 -17.45 -13.61
CA ASN A 59 30.62 -17.25 -12.20
C ASN A 59 30.93 -15.83 -11.72
N THR A 60 31.95 -15.15 -12.26
CA THR A 60 32.25 -13.75 -11.95
C THR A 60 31.25 -12.81 -12.61
N PHE A 61 30.80 -13.09 -13.84
CA PHE A 61 29.71 -12.35 -14.49
C PHE A 61 28.38 -12.62 -13.81
N LYS A 62 28.06 -13.85 -13.41
CA LYS A 62 26.86 -14.19 -12.64
C LYS A 62 26.92 -13.62 -11.22
N ALA A 63 28.10 -13.57 -10.61
CA ALA A 63 28.34 -12.90 -9.33
C ALA A 63 28.28 -11.37 -9.45
N MET A 64 28.80 -10.76 -10.51
CA MET A 64 28.68 -9.33 -10.85
C MET A 64 27.27 -8.94 -11.26
N HIS A 65 26.50 -9.83 -11.89
CA HIS A 65 25.10 -9.59 -12.21
C HIS A 65 24.19 -9.88 -10.99
N SER A 66 24.69 -10.66 -10.02
CA SER A 66 24.06 -10.82 -8.70
C SER A 66 24.49 -9.75 -7.68
N LYS A 67 25.59 -9.02 -7.94
CA LYS A 67 26.12 -7.83 -7.24
C LYS A 67 25.76 -6.54 -8.04
N SER A 68 24.66 -5.86 -7.80
CA SER A 68 23.64 -6.17 -6.83
C SER A 68 22.27 -5.73 -7.33
N LYS A 69 21.28 -6.57 -7.02
CA LYS A 69 19.87 -6.27 -7.29
C LYS A 69 19.36 -5.04 -6.50
N MET A 70 20.20 -4.38 -5.70
CA MET A 70 19.82 -3.33 -4.75
C MET A 70 20.89 -2.21 -4.64
N ASP A 71 21.74 -1.98 -5.65
CA ASP A 71 22.78 -0.93 -5.58
C ASP A 71 22.23 0.46 -5.86
N ASN A 72 21.14 0.52 -6.62
CA ASN A 72 20.39 1.75 -6.89
C ASN A 72 18.94 1.50 -6.48
N VAL A 73 18.58 2.03 -5.33
CA VAL A 73 17.28 1.84 -4.68
C VAL A 73 16.45 3.11 -4.78
N ALA A 74 15.21 2.97 -5.21
CA ALA A 74 14.23 4.04 -5.22
C ALA A 74 13.10 3.72 -4.23
N ILE A 75 12.93 4.56 -3.21
CA ILE A 75 11.95 4.35 -2.14
C ILE A 75 10.79 5.33 -2.31
N PHE A 76 9.59 4.78 -2.40
CA PHE A 76 8.33 5.51 -2.54
C PHE A 76 7.38 5.09 -1.42
N VAL A 77 7.01 6.05 -0.58
CA VAL A 77 6.15 5.82 0.59
C VAL A 77 4.83 6.53 0.38
N ASP A 78 3.74 5.77 0.29
CA ASP A 78 2.37 6.29 0.41
C ASP A 78 2.11 6.62 1.88
N TYR A 79 2.63 7.77 2.29
CA TYR A 79 2.70 8.15 3.70
C TYR A 79 1.33 8.49 4.26
N ASP A 80 0.38 8.95 3.45
CA ASP A 80 -1.00 9.17 3.89
C ASP A 80 -1.67 7.86 4.31
N ASN A 81 -1.65 6.86 3.43
CA ASN A 81 -2.23 5.55 3.74
C ASN A 81 -1.54 4.88 4.93
N VAL A 82 -0.19 4.87 4.94
CA VAL A 82 0.61 4.27 6.01
C VAL A 82 0.37 4.97 7.34
N TYR A 83 0.31 6.30 7.36
CA TYR A 83 0.05 7.08 8.57
C TYR A 83 -1.30 6.72 9.18
N TRP A 84 -2.38 6.73 8.39
CA TRP A 84 -3.70 6.41 8.92
C TRP A 84 -3.82 4.96 9.36
N SER A 85 -3.27 4.03 8.57
CA SER A 85 -3.28 2.60 8.91
C SER A 85 -2.58 2.35 10.24
N LEU A 86 -1.37 2.89 10.45
CA LEU A 86 -0.61 2.67 11.68
C LEU A 86 -1.19 3.43 12.88
N THR A 87 -1.59 4.70 12.70
CA THR A 87 -2.08 5.51 13.82
C THR A 87 -3.48 5.09 14.28
N GLN A 88 -4.40 4.80 13.36
CA GLN A 88 -5.78 4.49 13.71
C GLN A 88 -5.97 3.03 14.13
N ASN A 89 -5.24 2.08 13.53
CA ASN A 89 -5.43 0.66 13.80
C ASN A 89 -4.48 0.13 14.86
N HIS A 90 -3.28 0.72 14.98
CA HIS A 90 -2.21 0.19 15.83
C HIS A 90 -1.67 1.21 16.84
N SER A 91 -2.23 2.43 16.89
CA SER A 91 -1.75 3.52 17.76
C SER A 91 -0.25 3.80 17.60
N HIS A 92 0.29 3.54 16.40
CA HIS A 92 1.70 3.68 16.10
C HIS A 92 1.93 4.88 15.19
N ASN A 93 2.93 5.70 15.53
CA ASN A 93 3.35 6.82 14.68
C ASN A 93 4.45 6.33 13.73
N PRO A 94 4.29 6.38 12.39
CA PRO A 94 5.34 5.96 11.46
C PRO A 94 6.63 6.77 11.60
N ASN A 95 6.57 8.04 12.02
CA ASN A 95 7.73 8.85 12.36
C ASN A 95 8.02 8.79 13.88
N HIS A 96 8.13 7.57 14.40
CA HIS A 96 8.38 7.30 15.81
C HIS A 96 9.74 7.88 16.29
N LEU A 97 9.86 8.18 17.59
CA LEU A 97 11.13 8.67 18.15
C LEU A 97 12.22 7.59 18.25
N GLU A 98 11.79 6.35 18.57
CA GLU A 98 12.66 5.17 18.59
C GLU A 98 12.99 4.71 17.16
N PRO A 99 14.28 4.66 16.75
CA PRO A 99 14.68 4.30 15.39
C PRO A 99 14.24 2.90 14.92
N GLU A 100 14.12 1.95 15.84
CA GLU A 100 13.65 0.59 15.60
C GLU A 100 12.16 0.48 15.28
N LYS A 101 11.40 1.55 15.58
CA LYS A 101 9.98 1.68 15.24
C LYS A 101 9.68 2.79 14.23
N ASN A 102 10.69 3.55 13.83
CA ASN A 102 10.57 4.61 12.84
C ASN A 102 10.70 4.05 11.43
N LEU A 103 9.69 4.29 10.59
CA LEU A 103 9.64 3.80 9.22
C LEU A 103 10.85 4.23 8.39
N PHE A 104 11.21 5.50 8.47
CA PHE A 104 12.25 6.08 7.63
C PHE A 104 13.63 5.60 8.09
N ASP A 105 13.87 5.53 9.39
CA ASP A 105 15.14 5.03 9.92
C ASP A 105 15.32 3.54 9.60
N GLN A 106 14.27 2.72 9.73
CA GLN A 106 14.33 1.31 9.35
C GLN A 106 14.60 1.10 7.85
N LEU A 107 13.95 1.87 6.98
CA LEU A 107 14.21 1.83 5.53
C LEU A 107 15.66 2.24 5.21
N TRP A 108 16.17 3.31 5.84
CA TRP A 108 17.57 3.70 5.68
C TRP A 108 18.55 2.63 6.17
N ASN A 109 18.27 2.01 7.31
CA ASN A 109 19.09 0.96 7.89
C ASN A 109 19.11 -0.29 6.99
N ARG A 110 17.98 -0.63 6.39
CA ARG A 110 17.86 -1.80 5.52
C ARG A 110 18.57 -1.65 4.18
N TYR A 111 18.35 -0.52 3.49
CA TYR A 111 18.86 -0.35 2.13
C TYR A 111 20.23 0.33 2.07
N GLY A 112 20.62 1.05 3.11
CA GLY A 112 21.90 1.75 3.21
C GLY A 112 21.92 3.08 2.45
N LYS A 113 22.52 4.11 3.06
CA LYS A 113 22.49 5.49 2.56
C LYS A 113 23.14 5.68 1.18
N ASP A 114 24.16 4.89 0.86
CA ASP A 114 24.94 5.04 -0.36
C ASP A 114 24.25 4.44 -1.60
N LYS A 115 23.23 3.59 -1.38
CA LYS A 115 22.49 2.86 -2.42
C LYS A 115 21.16 3.50 -2.79
N VAL A 116 20.56 4.27 -1.87
CA VAL A 116 19.28 4.93 -2.13
C VAL A 116 19.51 6.18 -2.99
N ARG A 117 18.89 6.19 -4.18
CA ARG A 117 18.96 7.29 -5.15
C ARG A 117 17.79 8.27 -4.98
N THR A 118 16.62 7.76 -4.60
CA THR A 118 15.46 8.58 -4.28
C THR A 118 14.74 8.01 -3.07
N PHE A 119 14.22 8.90 -2.22
CA PHE A 119 13.40 8.55 -1.08
C PHE A 119 12.30 9.60 -0.94
N ARG A 120 11.09 9.27 -1.36
CA ARG A 120 9.93 10.17 -1.39
C ARG A 120 8.81 9.68 -0.49
N ALA A 121 8.17 10.61 0.21
CA ALA A 121 6.97 10.38 0.99
C ALA A 121 5.82 11.25 0.47
N TYR A 122 4.71 10.61 0.11
CA TYR A 122 3.55 11.21 -0.54
C TYR A 122 2.40 11.32 0.45
N ALA A 123 1.90 12.54 0.67
CA ALA A 123 0.75 12.75 1.53
C ALA A 123 0.14 14.15 1.39
N ASP A 124 -1.10 14.28 1.87
CA ASP A 124 -1.65 15.55 2.29
C ASP A 124 -1.11 15.93 3.68
N PHE A 125 0.08 16.54 3.69
CA PHE A 125 0.77 16.97 4.91
C PHE A 125 0.05 18.09 5.70
N GLU A 126 -1.04 18.68 5.19
CA GLU A 126 -1.89 19.58 5.99
C GLU A 126 -2.80 18.79 6.95
N LYS A 127 -3.10 17.53 6.63
CA LYS A 127 -3.99 16.66 7.43
C LYS A 127 -3.24 15.75 8.39
N ILE A 128 -1.98 15.47 8.11
CA ILE A 128 -1.15 14.56 8.89
C ILE A 128 -0.40 15.32 9.99
N LYS A 129 -0.48 14.82 11.23
CA LYS A 129 0.30 15.35 12.34
C LYS A 129 1.66 14.67 12.39
N THR A 130 2.59 15.16 11.58
CA THR A 130 3.99 14.71 11.56
C THR A 130 4.95 15.88 11.64
N ASP A 131 6.13 15.66 12.22
CA ASP A 131 7.23 16.62 12.17
C ASP A 131 7.91 16.56 10.79
N LEU A 132 7.63 17.53 9.92
CA LEU A 132 8.24 17.64 8.59
C LEU A 132 9.74 17.92 8.64
N THR A 133 10.20 18.68 9.65
CA THR A 133 11.63 18.95 9.85
C THR A 133 12.37 17.66 10.19
N SER A 134 11.77 16.77 10.97
CA SER A 134 12.31 15.43 11.24
C SER A 134 12.46 14.60 9.96
N LEU A 135 11.46 14.61 9.05
CA LEU A 135 11.54 13.90 7.77
C LEU A 135 12.65 14.46 6.87
N GLN A 136 12.75 15.79 6.77
CA GLN A 136 13.80 16.45 5.98
C GLN A 136 15.20 16.17 6.52
N LYS A 137 15.39 16.16 7.85
CA LYS A 137 16.66 15.78 8.49
C LYS A 137 17.06 14.33 8.15
N LYS A 138 16.08 13.44 7.99
CA LYS A 138 16.26 12.08 7.49
C LYS A 138 16.44 11.99 5.96
N ARG A 139 16.59 13.11 5.25
CA ARG A 139 16.74 13.18 3.78
C ARG A 139 15.58 12.56 3.01
N VAL A 140 14.38 12.59 3.57
CA VAL A 140 13.15 12.18 2.89
C VAL A 140 12.59 13.36 2.11
N GLN A 141 12.38 13.18 0.81
CA GLN A 141 11.77 14.16 -0.06
C GLN A 141 10.26 14.18 0.19
N ILE A 142 9.75 15.33 0.64
CA ILE A 142 8.33 15.52 0.92
C ILE A 142 7.62 15.84 -0.40
N ARG A 143 6.64 15.00 -0.77
CA ARG A 143 5.75 15.20 -1.92
C ARG A 143 4.36 15.50 -1.39
N HIS A 144 4.05 16.79 -1.23
CA HIS A 144 2.74 17.22 -0.80
C HIS A 144 1.73 17.04 -1.92
N VAL A 145 0.65 16.32 -1.65
CA VAL A 145 -0.43 16.07 -2.61
C VAL A 145 -1.72 16.64 -2.08
N TYR A 146 -2.35 17.50 -2.88
CA TYR A 146 -3.59 18.15 -2.50
C TYR A 146 -4.78 17.22 -2.75
N SER A 147 -5.45 16.81 -1.67
CA SER A 147 -6.73 16.10 -1.77
C SER A 147 -7.86 17.13 -1.81
N ASN A 148 -8.43 17.38 -2.99
CA ASN A 148 -9.54 18.32 -3.19
C ASN A 148 -10.65 18.09 -2.14
N GLY A 149 -10.96 19.13 -1.37
CA GLY A 149 -11.83 19.09 -0.18
C GLY A 149 -13.32 18.81 -0.41
N LYS A 150 -13.70 18.11 -1.49
CA LYS A 150 -15.09 17.76 -1.81
C LYS A 150 -15.28 16.25 -1.59
N ASP A 151 -16.06 15.93 -0.55
CA ASP A 151 -16.47 14.60 -0.08
C ASP A 151 -15.44 13.73 0.65
N VAL A 152 -15.91 12.97 1.66
CA VAL A 152 -15.10 12.09 2.54
C VAL A 152 -14.51 10.92 1.80
N ASP A 153 -15.19 10.48 0.75
CA ASP A 153 -14.87 9.23 0.04
C ASP A 153 -14.00 9.47 -1.21
N GLN A 154 -13.95 10.68 -1.78
CA GLN A 154 -13.04 11.04 -2.88
C GLN A 154 -11.65 11.50 -2.40
N ARG A 155 -11.37 11.39 -1.10
CA ARG A 155 -10.14 11.91 -0.45
C ARG A 155 -8.91 11.02 -0.59
N LYS A 156 -9.07 9.74 -0.94
CA LYS A 156 -8.05 8.71 -0.66
C LYS A 156 -7.09 8.41 -1.80
N ASN A 157 -7.40 8.87 -3.02
CA ASN A 157 -6.71 8.42 -4.21
C ASN A 157 -5.85 9.54 -4.84
N SER A 158 -5.25 10.43 -4.04
CA SER A 158 -4.35 11.44 -4.61
C SER A 158 -2.88 11.08 -4.41
N SER A 159 -2.49 10.61 -3.21
CA SER A 159 -1.10 10.24 -2.91
C SER A 159 -0.62 9.04 -3.70
N ASP A 160 -1.45 8.01 -3.81
CA ASP A 160 -1.27 6.80 -4.63
C ASP A 160 -1.10 7.14 -6.13
N ILE A 161 -1.93 8.03 -6.70
CA ILE A 161 -1.84 8.45 -8.11
C ILE A 161 -0.52 9.18 -8.37
N GLU A 162 -0.18 10.18 -7.54
CA GLU A 162 1.07 10.93 -7.70
C GLU A 162 2.29 10.01 -7.54
N LEU A 163 2.27 9.11 -6.56
CA LEU A 163 3.31 8.10 -6.36
C LEU A 163 3.44 7.19 -7.59
N CYS A 164 2.33 6.70 -8.12
CA CYS A 164 2.30 5.86 -9.32
C CYS A 164 2.96 6.56 -10.52
N ILE A 165 2.58 7.81 -10.76
CA ILE A 165 3.13 8.61 -11.86
C ILE A 165 4.64 8.80 -11.67
N ASP A 166 5.06 9.24 -10.49
CA ASP A 166 6.46 9.48 -10.17
C ASP A 166 7.29 8.19 -10.28
N ALA A 167 6.78 7.05 -9.81
CA ALA A 167 7.49 5.77 -9.86
C ALA A 167 7.72 5.32 -11.31
N ILE A 168 6.69 5.41 -12.15
CA ILE A 168 6.78 5.06 -13.58
C ILE A 168 7.68 6.05 -14.32
N GLU A 169 7.52 7.36 -14.12
CA GLU A 169 8.36 8.38 -14.73
C GLU A 169 9.84 8.19 -14.34
N HIS A 170 10.10 7.85 -13.08
CA HIS A 170 11.45 7.55 -12.58
C HIS A 170 12.10 6.40 -13.35
N THR A 171 11.34 5.40 -13.82
CA THR A 171 11.92 4.30 -14.61
C THR A 171 12.56 4.77 -15.92
N TYR A 172 12.13 5.92 -16.44
CA TYR A 172 12.70 6.52 -17.65
C TYR A 172 13.79 7.54 -17.32
N LYS A 173 13.70 8.23 -16.18
CA LYS A 173 14.68 9.24 -15.74
C LYS A 173 15.97 8.63 -15.18
N ASP A 174 15.87 7.51 -14.46
CA ASP A 174 17.02 6.80 -13.90
C ASP A 174 16.96 5.30 -14.25
N PRO A 175 17.42 4.92 -15.46
CA PRO A 175 17.39 3.53 -15.93
C PRO A 175 18.34 2.62 -15.13
N ASN A 176 19.25 3.18 -14.32
CA ASN A 176 20.17 2.39 -13.51
C ASN A 176 19.52 1.89 -12.21
N THR A 177 18.28 2.29 -11.92
CA THR A 177 17.55 1.87 -10.72
C THR A 177 17.28 0.37 -10.76
N THR A 178 17.89 -0.35 -9.83
CA THR A 178 17.82 -1.82 -9.76
C THR A 178 16.67 -2.32 -8.88
N CYS A 179 16.24 -1.50 -7.92
CA CYS A 179 15.24 -1.89 -6.92
C CYS A 179 14.27 -0.74 -6.62
N TYR A 180 12.99 -1.04 -6.64
CA TYR A 180 11.92 -0.16 -6.17
C TYR A 180 11.38 -0.69 -4.85
N VAL A 181 11.34 0.19 -3.86
CA VAL A 181 10.73 -0.07 -2.56
C VAL A 181 9.43 0.71 -2.51
N ILE A 182 8.32 -0.01 -2.51
CA ILE A 182 6.98 0.57 -2.42
C ILE A 182 6.45 0.30 -1.03
N VAL A 183 6.11 1.37 -0.30
CA VAL A 183 5.50 1.26 1.03
C VAL A 183 4.06 1.75 0.91
N THR A 184 3.12 0.82 0.95
CA THR A 184 1.69 1.07 0.77
C THR A 184 0.89 -0.07 1.37
N ALA A 185 -0.32 0.21 1.83
CA ALA A 185 -1.28 -0.83 2.19
C ALA A 185 -2.48 -0.88 1.23
N ASP A 186 -2.38 -0.20 0.08
CA ASP A 186 -3.43 -0.14 -0.93
C ASP A 186 -3.23 -1.17 -2.05
N SER A 187 -4.27 -1.95 -2.33
CA SER A 187 -4.26 -2.90 -3.46
C SER A 187 -4.29 -2.23 -4.82
N ASP A 188 -4.73 -0.98 -4.89
CA ASP A 188 -4.77 -0.22 -6.14
C ASP A 188 -3.36 0.03 -6.71
N MET A 189 -2.31 -0.25 -5.93
CA MET A 189 -0.90 -0.21 -6.33
C MET A 189 -0.42 -1.44 -7.13
N ILE A 190 -1.21 -2.51 -7.20
CA ILE A 190 -0.87 -3.75 -7.92
C ILE A 190 -0.48 -3.52 -9.39
N PRO A 191 -1.18 -2.70 -10.18
CA PRO A 191 -0.81 -2.45 -11.58
C PRO A 191 0.58 -1.83 -11.74
N VAL A 192 0.96 -0.90 -10.86
CA VAL A 192 2.30 -0.27 -10.89
C VAL A 192 3.38 -1.27 -10.48
N ILE A 193 3.15 -2.03 -9.41
CA ILE A 193 4.06 -3.11 -8.99
C ILE A 193 4.29 -4.08 -10.15
N SER A 194 3.22 -4.54 -10.78
CA SER A 194 3.27 -5.47 -11.92
C SER A 194 4.06 -4.87 -13.09
N ARG A 195 3.85 -3.58 -13.40
CA ARG A 195 4.56 -2.91 -14.49
C ARG A 195 6.06 -2.79 -14.23
N LEU A 196 6.47 -2.53 -12.99
CA LEU A 196 7.88 -2.51 -12.59
C LEU A 196 8.51 -3.90 -12.71
N VAL A 197 7.79 -4.94 -12.28
CA VAL A 197 8.24 -6.34 -12.40
C VAL A 197 8.36 -6.75 -13.87
N TYR A 198 7.40 -6.40 -14.74
CA TYR A 198 7.48 -6.67 -16.18
C TYR A 198 8.64 -5.97 -16.88
N LYS A 199 9.15 -4.87 -16.32
CA LYS A 199 10.38 -4.20 -16.78
C LYS A 199 11.66 -4.91 -16.31
N GLY A 200 11.56 -6.02 -15.57
CA GLY A 200 12.70 -6.75 -15.02
C GLY A 200 13.31 -6.09 -13.78
N ILE A 201 12.63 -5.11 -13.18
CA ILE A 201 13.13 -4.36 -12.02
C ILE A 201 12.71 -5.09 -10.74
N ARG A 202 13.62 -5.21 -9.75
CA ARG A 202 13.27 -5.76 -8.44
C ARG A 202 12.28 -4.84 -7.73
N VAL A 203 11.25 -5.41 -7.13
CA VAL A 203 10.28 -4.68 -6.32
C VAL A 203 10.19 -5.30 -4.94
N GLU A 204 10.33 -4.47 -3.90
CA GLU A 204 10.11 -4.83 -2.50
C GLU A 204 8.92 -4.04 -1.97
N LEU A 205 7.96 -4.73 -1.35
CA LEU A 205 6.73 -4.15 -0.81
C LEU A 205 6.75 -4.17 0.72
N TYR A 206 6.39 -3.05 1.33
CA TYR A 206 6.05 -2.99 2.75
C TYR A 206 4.59 -2.58 2.90
N TYR A 207 3.82 -3.40 3.61
CA TYR A 207 2.37 -3.26 3.68
C TYR A 207 1.88 -3.54 5.10
N THR A 208 0.65 -3.17 5.43
CA THR A 208 0.00 -3.64 6.67
C THR A 208 -1.00 -4.75 6.33
N SER A 209 -0.83 -5.94 6.89
CA SER A 209 -1.72 -7.10 6.68
C SER A 209 -3.18 -6.80 6.97
N ASP A 210 -3.41 -5.89 7.91
CA ASP A 210 -4.72 -5.48 8.42
C ASP A 210 -5.53 -4.59 7.48
N SER A 211 -4.86 -4.00 6.49
CA SER A 211 -5.45 -3.12 5.47
C SER A 211 -5.44 -3.75 4.08
N ALA A 212 -4.76 -4.88 3.88
CA ALA A 212 -4.77 -5.62 2.63
C ALA A 212 -6.18 -6.20 2.36
N PRO A 213 -6.73 -6.10 1.13
CA PRO A 213 -8.06 -6.62 0.84
C PRO A 213 -8.14 -8.13 1.02
N LYS A 214 -9.23 -8.61 1.62
CA LYS A 214 -9.48 -10.06 1.84
C LYS A 214 -9.55 -10.90 0.55
N HIS A 215 -9.67 -10.27 -0.61
CA HIS A 215 -9.90 -10.94 -1.90
C HIS A 215 -8.73 -10.83 -2.87
N VAL A 216 -7.69 -10.04 -2.54
CA VAL A 216 -6.53 -9.85 -3.40
C VAL A 216 -5.26 -9.87 -2.55
N ASP A 217 -4.41 -10.86 -2.80
CA ASP A 217 -3.12 -10.96 -2.15
C ASP A 217 -2.07 -10.13 -2.88
N ILE A 218 -1.86 -8.89 -2.43
CA ILE A 218 -0.84 -7.98 -3.00
C ILE A 218 0.58 -8.55 -2.89
N THR A 219 0.82 -9.50 -1.99
CA THR A 219 2.17 -10.00 -1.67
C THR A 219 2.76 -10.91 -2.76
N THR A 220 1.93 -11.42 -3.69
CA THR A 220 2.36 -12.31 -4.77
C THR A 220 2.93 -11.59 -5.98
N TYR A 221 2.72 -10.27 -6.08
CA TYR A 221 3.15 -9.45 -7.22
C TYR A 221 4.61 -8.96 -7.13
N PRO A 222 5.12 -8.48 -5.99
CA PRO A 222 6.51 -8.06 -5.86
C PRO A 222 7.47 -9.25 -5.69
N HIS A 223 8.78 -8.97 -5.73
CA HIS A 223 9.82 -9.99 -5.50
C HIS A 223 10.07 -10.24 -4.00
N TYR A 224 9.63 -9.32 -3.15
CA TYR A 224 9.70 -9.40 -1.70
C TYR A 224 8.56 -8.60 -1.10
N SER A 225 8.00 -9.08 0.00
CA SER A 225 6.96 -8.41 0.75
C SER A 225 7.21 -8.60 2.24
N GLU A 226 7.00 -7.56 3.04
CA GLU A 226 7.13 -7.62 4.48
C GLU A 226 6.05 -6.78 5.16
N ASP A 227 5.46 -7.34 6.22
CA ASP A 227 4.48 -6.64 7.03
C ASP A 227 5.14 -5.51 7.85
N LEU A 228 4.56 -4.32 7.80
CA LEU A 228 5.04 -3.12 8.47
C LEU A 228 5.02 -3.23 9.99
N LEU A 229 4.07 -3.95 10.58
CA LEU A 229 4.03 -4.12 12.04
C LEU A 229 5.21 -4.94 12.50
N LYS A 230 5.55 -6.00 11.76
CA LYS A 230 6.76 -6.78 11.98
C LYS A 230 8.02 -5.95 11.73
N PHE A 231 8.09 -5.26 10.59
CA PHE A 231 9.25 -4.46 10.20
C PHE A 231 9.58 -3.33 11.19
N LEU A 232 8.54 -2.72 11.78
CA LEU A 232 8.65 -1.60 12.70
C LEU A 232 8.59 -2.03 14.18
N ASN A 233 8.67 -3.33 14.49
CA ASN A 233 8.57 -3.86 15.85
C ASN A 233 7.38 -3.27 16.64
N VAL A 234 6.22 -3.20 15.98
CA VAL A 234 5.00 -2.65 16.59
C VAL A 234 4.35 -3.72 17.45
N ASP A 235 4.17 -3.40 18.73
CA ASP A 235 3.45 -4.26 19.66
C ASP A 235 1.96 -4.34 19.28
N VAL A 236 1.56 -5.46 18.66
CA VAL A 236 0.17 -5.69 18.29
C VAL A 236 -0.63 -6.05 19.54
N LYS A 237 -1.40 -5.08 20.04
CA LYS A 237 -2.35 -5.31 21.13
C LYS A 237 -3.54 -6.12 20.62
N ILE A 238 -3.85 -7.22 21.31
CA ILE A 238 -5.07 -7.98 21.09
C ILE A 238 -6.18 -7.32 21.89
N TYR A 239 -7.25 -6.92 21.20
CA TYR A 239 -8.41 -6.31 21.82
C TYR A 239 -9.56 -7.32 21.89
N GLU A 240 -10.11 -7.53 23.08
CA GLU A 240 -11.25 -8.43 23.27
C GLU A 240 -12.57 -7.73 22.96
N VAL A 241 -13.00 -7.78 21.70
CA VAL A 241 -14.25 -7.14 21.26
C VAL A 241 -15.49 -7.78 21.90
N GLU A 242 -15.52 -9.11 22.04
CA GLU A 242 -16.68 -9.85 22.55
C GLU A 242 -17.01 -9.49 24.01
N GLY A 243 -15.99 -9.28 24.86
CA GLY A 243 -16.17 -8.88 26.26
C GLY A 243 -16.85 -7.51 26.44
N HIS A 244 -16.87 -6.67 25.41
CA HIS A 244 -17.47 -5.34 25.45
C HIS A 244 -18.94 -5.29 25.01
N ILE A 245 -19.52 -6.39 24.52
CA ILE A 245 -20.89 -6.40 23.96
C ILE A 245 -21.92 -5.88 24.97
N ASP A 246 -21.91 -6.37 26.20
CA ASP A 246 -22.96 -6.04 27.17
C ASP A 246 -22.87 -4.57 27.61
N ASN A 247 -21.65 -4.09 27.85
CA ASN A 247 -21.39 -2.68 28.15
C ASN A 247 -21.74 -1.76 26.98
N ALA A 248 -21.51 -2.19 25.73
CA ALA A 248 -21.89 -1.44 24.55
C ALA A 248 -23.41 -1.29 24.42
N LEU A 249 -24.16 -2.36 24.70
CA LEU A 249 -25.63 -2.31 24.73
C LEU A 249 -26.15 -1.40 25.86
N LEU A 250 -25.49 -1.39 27.02
CA LEU A 250 -25.79 -0.45 28.10
C LEU A 250 -25.57 1.01 27.68
N ILE A 251 -24.48 1.34 26.97
CA ILE A 251 -24.25 2.68 26.42
C ILE A 251 -25.40 3.10 25.52
N ILE A 252 -25.83 2.23 24.60
CA ILE A 252 -26.96 2.51 23.69
C ILE A 252 -28.25 2.72 24.49
N ASN A 253 -28.53 1.86 25.47
CA ASN A 253 -29.73 1.96 26.30
C ASN A 253 -29.77 3.29 27.08
N SER A 254 -28.67 3.62 27.76
CA SER A 254 -28.52 4.83 28.56
C SER A 254 -28.62 6.09 27.71
N TRP A 255 -28.04 6.08 26.50
CA TRP A 255 -28.17 7.19 25.55
C TRP A 255 -29.63 7.45 25.19
N HIS A 256 -30.41 6.41 24.86
CA HIS A 256 -31.82 6.56 24.53
C HIS A 256 -32.66 6.97 25.74
N ALA A 257 -32.33 6.51 26.94
CA ALA A 257 -32.98 6.96 28.17
C ALA A 257 -32.72 8.46 28.42
N GLN A 258 -31.48 8.91 28.25
CA GLN A 258 -31.09 10.30 28.45
C GLN A 258 -31.70 11.25 27.42
N TYR A 259 -31.79 10.84 26.15
CA TYR A 259 -32.20 11.70 25.04
C TYR A 259 -33.63 11.43 24.53
N LYS A 260 -34.42 10.66 25.27
CA LYS A 260 -35.77 10.21 24.90
C LYS A 260 -36.67 11.35 24.40
N GLU A 261 -36.72 12.43 25.18
CA GLU A 261 -37.58 13.61 24.94
C GLU A 261 -36.92 14.64 23.99
N THR A 262 -35.76 14.33 23.42
CA THR A 262 -35.05 15.22 22.49
C THR A 262 -35.22 14.77 21.04
N GLU A 263 -34.86 15.66 20.13
CA GLU A 263 -34.82 15.38 18.68
C GLU A 263 -33.53 14.66 18.23
N ARG A 264 -32.68 14.26 19.18
CA ARG A 264 -31.42 13.58 18.83
C ARG A 264 -31.69 12.16 18.32
N TYR A 265 -30.82 11.71 17.42
CA TYR A 265 -30.78 10.33 16.92
C TYR A 265 -29.36 9.77 17.05
N LEU A 266 -29.25 8.46 17.24
CA LEU A 266 -27.98 7.79 17.49
C LEU A 266 -27.38 7.29 16.17
N GLY A 267 -26.37 8.00 15.67
CA GLY A 267 -25.65 7.62 14.46
C GLY A 267 -24.46 6.70 14.72
N ALA A 268 -24.11 5.87 13.73
CA ALA A 268 -22.98 4.94 13.79
C ALA A 268 -21.64 5.62 14.11
N LYS A 269 -21.37 6.79 13.50
CA LYS A 269 -20.14 7.54 13.72
C LYS A 269 -19.96 7.92 15.20
N TYR A 270 -20.98 8.56 15.78
CA TYR A 270 -20.95 8.95 17.19
C TYR A 270 -20.80 7.73 18.11
N LEU A 271 -21.51 6.63 17.81
CA LEU A 271 -21.45 5.43 18.62
C LEU A 271 -20.07 4.77 18.61
N LYS A 272 -19.41 4.71 17.44
CA LYS A 272 -18.02 4.24 17.33
C LYS A 272 -17.05 5.11 18.14
N GLU A 273 -17.21 6.43 18.09
CA GLU A 273 -16.42 7.37 18.91
C GLU A 273 -16.65 7.13 20.41
N GLN A 274 -17.90 6.86 20.83
CA GLN A 274 -18.20 6.50 22.22
C GLN A 274 -17.59 5.16 22.64
N PHE A 275 -17.60 4.13 21.79
CA PHE A 275 -16.96 2.85 22.06
C PHE A 275 -15.45 2.99 22.19
N ALA A 276 -14.83 3.69 21.24
CA ALA A 276 -13.38 3.96 21.28
C ALA A 276 -12.99 4.67 22.60
N LYS A 277 -13.76 5.68 23.00
CA LYS A 277 -13.52 6.41 24.25
C LYS A 277 -13.79 5.58 25.50
N SER A 278 -14.90 4.85 25.55
CA SER A 278 -15.36 4.15 26.76
C SER A 278 -14.57 2.88 27.05
N PHE A 279 -14.08 2.21 26.00
CA PHE A 279 -13.39 0.92 26.11
C PHE A 279 -11.90 1.01 25.79
N GLY A 280 -11.38 2.20 25.44
CA GLY A 280 -9.99 2.37 25.01
C GLY A 280 -9.67 1.60 23.72
N LEU A 281 -10.68 1.38 22.87
CA LEU A 281 -10.54 0.62 21.62
C LEU A 281 -10.05 1.54 20.48
N PRO A 282 -9.17 1.05 19.59
CA PRO A 282 -8.90 1.74 18.34
C PRO A 282 -10.14 1.77 17.44
N THR A 283 -10.13 2.67 16.45
CA THR A 283 -11.28 2.92 15.56
C THR A 283 -11.75 1.66 14.83
N LYS A 284 -10.81 0.78 14.45
CA LYS A 284 -11.08 -0.50 13.78
C LYS A 284 -11.89 -1.42 14.70
N GLN A 285 -11.44 -1.63 15.93
CA GLN A 285 -12.11 -2.50 16.91
C GLN A 285 -13.45 -1.92 17.38
N ALA A 286 -13.57 -0.59 17.48
CA ALA A 286 -14.86 0.05 17.74
C ALA A 286 -15.86 -0.17 16.58
N SER A 287 -15.37 -0.18 15.33
CA SER A 287 -16.19 -0.51 14.16
C SER A 287 -16.57 -1.98 14.13
N GLU A 288 -15.63 -2.87 14.43
CA GLU A 288 -15.86 -4.32 14.54
C GLU A 288 -16.87 -4.63 15.65
N LEU A 289 -16.79 -3.97 16.80
CA LEU A 289 -17.78 -4.10 17.87
C LEU A 289 -19.18 -3.75 17.37
N LEU A 290 -19.34 -2.63 16.68
CA LEU A 290 -20.63 -2.23 16.13
C LEU A 290 -21.16 -3.26 15.12
N GLU A 291 -20.33 -3.68 14.17
CA GLU A 291 -20.69 -4.71 13.19
C GLU A 291 -21.09 -6.03 13.88
N ARG A 292 -20.39 -6.39 14.96
CA ARG A 292 -20.70 -7.59 15.73
C ARG A 292 -22.06 -7.53 16.39
N LEU A 293 -22.45 -6.35 16.92
CA LEU A 293 -23.79 -6.13 17.46
C LEU A 293 -24.88 -6.28 16.37
N GLU A 294 -24.60 -5.82 15.14
CA GLU A 294 -25.51 -5.95 13.99
C GLU A 294 -25.64 -7.41 13.54
N ILE A 295 -24.52 -8.12 13.35
CA ILE A 295 -24.49 -9.54 12.95
C ILE A 295 -25.22 -10.41 13.97
N LYS A 296 -25.01 -10.16 15.27
CA LYS A 296 -25.71 -10.85 16.36
C LYS A 296 -27.16 -10.41 16.53
N LYS A 297 -27.64 -9.46 15.72
CA LYS A 297 -28.98 -8.89 15.76
C LYS A 297 -29.35 -8.32 17.14
N LEU A 298 -28.38 -7.81 17.87
CA LEU A 298 -28.57 -7.18 19.19
C LEU A 298 -29.00 -5.71 19.07
N ILE A 299 -28.70 -5.10 17.92
CA ILE A 299 -29.15 -3.77 17.54
C ILE A 299 -29.88 -3.82 16.19
N THR A 300 -30.65 -2.77 15.92
CA THR A 300 -31.34 -2.57 14.63
C THR A 300 -31.40 -1.08 14.30
N THR A 301 -31.75 -0.76 13.06
CA THR A 301 -31.99 0.62 12.63
C THR A 301 -33.47 0.96 12.83
N GLY A 302 -33.74 1.89 13.73
CA GLY A 302 -35.05 2.55 13.87
C GLY A 302 -35.10 3.89 13.12
N THR A 303 -36.29 4.50 13.12
CA THR A 303 -36.54 5.81 12.51
C THR A 303 -36.94 6.82 13.58
N LYS A 304 -36.22 7.94 13.67
CA LYS A 304 -36.58 9.10 14.51
C LYS A 304 -37.17 10.17 13.60
N HIS A 305 -38.40 10.57 13.88
CA HIS A 305 -39.07 11.68 13.21
C HIS A 305 -38.77 12.97 13.98
N LEU A 306 -38.28 13.98 13.27
CA LEU A 306 -37.97 15.30 13.79
C LEU A 306 -39.18 16.23 13.60
N SER A 307 -39.27 17.30 14.41
CA SER A 307 -40.34 18.30 14.31
C SER A 307 -40.40 19.01 12.96
N ASN A 308 -39.27 19.09 12.25
CA ASN A 308 -39.18 19.64 10.90
C ASN A 308 -39.70 18.68 9.80
N GLY A 309 -40.22 17.51 10.17
CA GLY A 309 -40.75 16.50 9.24
C GLY A 309 -39.70 15.55 8.66
N GLU A 310 -38.41 15.72 8.96
CA GLU A 310 -37.37 14.81 8.51
C GLU A 310 -37.38 13.49 9.30
N ALA A 311 -37.12 12.39 8.59
CA ALA A 311 -36.89 11.08 9.17
C ALA A 311 -35.40 10.73 9.15
N LYS A 312 -34.81 10.49 10.32
CA LYS A 312 -33.41 10.08 10.45
C LYS A 312 -33.30 8.64 10.95
N LYS A 313 -32.34 7.90 10.40
CA LYS A 313 -31.97 6.56 10.87
C LYS A 313 -31.28 6.68 12.24
N SER A 314 -31.70 5.85 13.19
CA SER A 314 -31.18 5.83 14.55
C SER A 314 -30.89 4.39 14.98
N ILE A 315 -29.72 4.14 15.54
CA ILE A 315 -29.37 2.82 16.07
C ILE A 315 -30.13 2.62 17.39
N ILE A 316 -30.88 1.52 17.49
CA ILE A 316 -31.65 1.16 18.69
C ILE A 316 -31.36 -0.30 19.08
N LEU A 317 -31.65 -0.64 20.34
CA LEU A 317 -31.60 -2.03 20.78
C LEU A 317 -32.72 -2.85 20.13
N SER A 318 -32.38 -4.04 19.64
CA SER A 318 -33.37 -5.04 19.26
C SER A 318 -34.02 -5.68 20.50
N GLN A 319 -35.06 -6.50 20.30
CA GLN A 319 -35.63 -7.27 21.41
C GLN A 319 -34.59 -8.19 22.05
N ALA A 320 -33.75 -8.85 21.24
CA ALA A 320 -32.67 -9.69 21.73
C ALA A 320 -31.63 -8.89 22.54
N GLY A 321 -31.28 -7.68 22.06
CA GLY A 321 -30.38 -6.78 22.79
C GLY A 321 -30.93 -6.36 24.16
N LYS A 322 -32.22 -5.99 24.22
CA LYS A 322 -32.89 -5.64 25.48
C LYS A 322 -32.92 -6.80 26.47
N VAL A 323 -33.28 -8.01 26.00
CA VAL A 323 -33.31 -9.22 26.85
C VAL A 323 -31.91 -9.53 27.39
N ARG A 324 -30.88 -9.38 26.56
CA ARG A 324 -29.49 -9.65 26.94
C ARG A 324 -28.99 -8.77 28.09
N ILE A 325 -29.35 -7.49 28.12
CA ILE A 325 -28.92 -6.56 29.18
C ILE A 325 -29.90 -6.45 30.36
N ALA A 326 -31.11 -7.01 30.26
CA ALA A 326 -32.10 -6.94 31.34
C ALA A 326 -31.57 -7.41 32.72
N PRO A 327 -30.79 -8.51 32.82
CA PRO A 327 -30.21 -8.94 34.10
C PRO A 327 -29.22 -7.90 34.67
N VAL A 328 -28.41 -7.30 33.80
CA VAL A 328 -27.37 -6.34 34.18
C VAL A 328 -27.97 -4.99 34.57
N TYR A 329 -29.02 -4.56 33.87
CA TYR A 329 -29.72 -3.31 34.14
C TYR A 329 -30.45 -3.32 35.50
N THR A 330 -30.97 -4.49 35.89
CA THR A 330 -31.68 -4.64 37.19
C THR A 330 -30.70 -4.57 38.37
N ALA A 331 -29.48 -5.12 38.22
CA ALA A 331 -28.44 -5.10 39.24
C ALA A 331 -27.80 -3.70 39.48
N VAL A 332 -27.81 -2.82 38.48
CA VAL A 332 -27.26 -1.44 38.58
C VAL A 332 -28.28 -0.46 39.19
N GLN A 333 -29.56 -0.82 39.25
CA GLN A 333 -30.64 0.01 39.82
C GLN A 333 -31.12 -0.45 41.21
N THR A 334 -30.53 -1.51 41.77
CA THR A 334 -30.74 -1.86 43.18
C THR A 334 -29.67 -1.14 44.01
N PRO A 335 -30.06 -0.34 45.02
CA PRO A 335 -29.12 0.48 45.80
C PRO A 335 -28.10 -0.33 46.61
#